data_AF-A0A1G2D231-F1
#
_entry.id   AF-A0A1G2D231-F1
#
_cell.length_a   1.000
_cell.length_b   1.000
_cell.length_c   1.000
_cell.angle_alpha   90.00
_cell.angle_beta   90.00
_cell.angle_gamma   90.00
#
_symmetry.space_group_name_H-M   'P 1'
#
loop_
_entity.id
_entity.type
_entity.pdbx_description
1 polymer ?
#
loop_
_entity_poly.entity_id
_entity_poly.type
_entity_poly.pdbx_seq_one_letter_code
_entity_poly.pdbx_strand_id
1 'polypeptide(L)'
;MYQQPHRAPWDGEEGKAQQGLGVENSIELAKNFVRNNIDVILLDVVIDETAKLYRERLPEAKIIFLMPSYEEAFRRFSERPHTIIEEEFEIVYEWEEKLTVYDEKIDNTALSADETANKINLLL
;
A
#
# COMPACT_ATOMS: atom_id res chain seq x y z
N MET A 1 21.00 13.81 -13.39
CA MET A 1 20.26 13.00 -12.40
C MET A 1 19.12 13.89 -11.89
N TYR A 2 17.86 13.48 -12.03
CA TYR A 2 16.73 14.31 -11.60
C TYR A 2 16.69 14.36 -10.08
N GLN A 3 16.77 15.57 -9.52
CA GLN A 3 16.46 15.82 -8.11
C GLN A 3 14.93 15.94 -8.01
N GLN A 4 14.28 15.01 -7.31
CA GLN A 4 12.82 14.94 -7.10
C GLN A 4 11.96 14.77 -8.37
N PRO A 5 12.01 13.59 -9.04
CA PRO A 5 11.18 13.33 -10.22
C PRO A 5 9.68 13.12 -9.93
N HIS A 6 9.26 13.16 -8.65
CA HIS A 6 7.87 12.91 -8.24
C HIS A 6 7.41 13.93 -7.18
N ARG A 7 6.09 14.07 -7.06
CA ARG A 7 5.39 14.78 -5.98
C ARG A 7 4.71 13.77 -5.09
N ALA A 8 4.92 13.88 -3.78
CA ALA A 8 4.25 12.99 -2.84
C ALA A 8 2.75 13.35 -2.75
N PRO A 9 1.86 12.43 -2.34
CA PRO A 9 0.42 12.70 -2.33
C PRO A 9 0.02 13.87 -1.42
N TRP A 10 0.82 14.17 -0.39
CA TRP A 10 0.62 15.32 0.51
C TRP A 10 1.14 16.65 -0.06
N ASP A 11 1.79 16.67 -1.23
CA ASP A 11 2.25 17.90 -1.92
C ASP A 11 1.13 18.60 -2.73
N GLY A 12 -0.14 18.27 -2.45
CA GLY A 12 -1.31 18.86 -3.09
C GLY A 12 -1.79 18.10 -4.33
N GLU A 13 -2.52 18.79 -5.21
CA GLU A 13 -3.29 18.16 -6.28
C GLU A 13 -2.42 17.44 -7.33
N GLU A 14 -1.22 17.93 -7.62
CA GLU A 14 -0.28 17.23 -8.51
C GLU A 14 0.16 15.90 -7.91
N GLY A 15 0.48 15.87 -6.61
CA GLY A 15 0.87 14.66 -5.90
C GLY A 15 -0.25 13.62 -5.88
N LYS A 16 -1.48 14.04 -5.59
CA LYS A 16 -2.66 13.16 -5.66
C LYS A 16 -2.89 12.62 -7.07
N ALA A 17 -2.72 13.46 -8.09
CA ALA A 17 -2.83 13.03 -9.48
C ALA A 17 -1.75 12.00 -9.84
N GLN A 18 -0.50 12.19 -9.37
CA GLN A 18 0.58 11.22 -9.54
C GLN A 18 0.29 9.90 -8.80
N GLN A 19 -0.29 9.94 -7.60
CA GLN A 19 -0.71 8.73 -6.88
C GLN A 19 -1.77 7.95 -7.67
N GLY A 20 -2.83 8.63 -8.14
CA GLY A 20 -3.87 8.02 -8.94
C GLY A 20 -3.33 7.39 -10.23
N LEU A 21 -2.50 8.12 -10.98
CA LEU A 21 -1.84 7.58 -12.17
C LEU A 21 -0.89 6.42 -11.85
N GLY A 22 -0.20 6.46 -10.71
CA GLY A 22 0.63 5.37 -10.22
C GLY A 22 -0.19 4.09 -10.04
N VAL A 23 -1.34 4.19 -9.36
CA VAL A 23 -2.28 3.07 -9.17
C VAL A 23 -2.79 2.54 -10.50
N GLU A 24 -3.19 3.42 -11.42
CA GLU A 24 -3.65 2.98 -12.75
C GLU A 24 -2.57 2.22 -13.53
N ASN A 25 -1.33 2.70 -13.49
CA ASN A 25 -0.21 2.04 -14.14
C ASN A 25 0.10 0.68 -13.49
N SER A 26 0.06 0.59 -12.16
CA SER A 26 0.21 -0.67 -11.43
C SER A 26 -0.88 -1.68 -11.79
N ILE A 27 -2.12 -1.24 -11.96
CA ILE A 27 -3.24 -2.09 -12.38
C ILE A 27 -3.02 -2.63 -13.79
N GLU A 28 -2.65 -1.79 -14.76
CA GLU A 28 -2.42 -2.26 -16.13
C GLU A 28 -1.21 -3.21 -16.22
N LEU A 29 -0.18 -2.97 -15.42
CA LEU A 29 0.95 -3.89 -15.29
C LEU A 29 0.52 -5.23 -14.68
N ALA A 30 -0.25 -5.22 -13.59
CA ALA A 30 -0.75 -6.43 -12.94
C ALA A 30 -1.62 -7.26 -13.90
N LYS A 31 -2.54 -6.63 -14.64
CA LYS A 31 -3.35 -7.30 -15.66
C LYS A 31 -2.51 -8.00 -16.70
N ASN A 32 -1.40 -7.39 -17.12
CA ASN A 32 -0.52 -8.00 -18.10
C ASN A 32 0.11 -9.30 -17.58
N PHE A 33 0.56 -9.33 -16.33
CA PHE A 33 1.08 -10.55 -15.69
C PHE A 33 -0.02 -11.61 -15.51
N VAL A 34 -1.19 -11.22 -15.00
CA VAL A 34 -2.33 -12.13 -14.80
C VAL A 34 -2.76 -12.78 -16.12
N ARG A 35 -2.83 -12.03 -17.22
CA ARG A 35 -3.13 -12.56 -18.57
C ARG A 35 -2.12 -13.61 -19.06
N ASN A 36 -0.94 -13.65 -18.46
CA ASN A 36 0.10 -14.63 -18.76
C ASN A 36 0.22 -15.73 -17.68
N ASN A 37 -0.80 -15.90 -16.83
CA ASN A 37 -0.84 -16.88 -15.74
C ASN A 37 0.32 -16.72 -14.74
N ILE A 38 0.65 -15.47 -14.41
CA ILE A 38 1.65 -15.14 -13.39
C ILE A 38 0.93 -14.51 -12.20
N ASP A 39 1.16 -15.07 -11.01
CA ASP A 39 0.64 -14.53 -9.75
C ASP A 39 1.27 -13.17 -9.46
N VAL A 40 0.44 -12.21 -9.01
CA VAL A 40 0.86 -10.84 -8.74
C VAL A 40 0.51 -10.45 -7.31
N ILE A 41 1.49 -9.93 -6.59
CA ILE A 41 1.29 -9.24 -5.32
C ILE A 41 1.69 -7.78 -5.52
N LEU A 42 0.76 -6.87 -5.26
CA LEU A 42 1.02 -5.44 -5.22
C LEU A 42 1.27 -5.02 -3.77
N LEU A 43 2.40 -4.38 -3.51
CA LEU A 43 2.72 -3.77 -2.23
C LEU A 43 2.54 -2.26 -2.39
N ASP A 44 1.58 -1.69 -1.70
CA ASP A 44 1.17 -0.30 -1.89
C ASP A 44 0.68 0.31 -0.57
N VAL A 45 0.78 1.64 -0.46
CA VAL A 45 0.14 2.42 0.61
C VAL A 45 -1.21 2.86 0.08
N VAL A 46 -2.28 2.25 0.60
CA VAL A 46 -3.62 2.37 0.03
C VAL A 46 -4.50 3.26 0.91
N ILE A 47 -5.17 4.20 0.28
CA ILE A 47 -6.28 4.99 0.84
C ILE A 47 -7.60 4.63 0.15
N ASP A 48 -8.74 4.98 0.74
CA ASP A 48 -10.08 4.63 0.22
C ASP A 48 -10.28 5.03 -1.25
N GLU A 49 -9.77 6.20 -1.65
CA GLU A 49 -9.82 6.66 -3.04
C GLU A 49 -9.09 5.70 -3.98
N THR A 50 -7.86 5.31 -3.65
CA THR A 50 -7.05 4.38 -4.44
C THR A 50 -7.56 2.94 -4.37
N ALA A 51 -8.10 2.51 -3.22
CA ALA A 51 -8.72 1.20 -3.06
C ALA A 51 -9.94 1.06 -3.98
N LYS A 52 -10.76 2.11 -4.12
CA LYS A 52 -11.89 2.12 -5.07
C LYS A 52 -11.43 1.94 -6.51
N LEU A 53 -10.29 2.54 -6.91
CA LEU A 53 -9.72 2.33 -8.25
C LEU A 53 -9.30 0.87 -8.45
N TYR A 54 -8.65 0.25 -7.47
CA TYR A 54 -8.33 -1.17 -7.52
C TYR A 54 -9.60 -2.02 -7.65
N ARG A 55 -10.65 -1.75 -6.86
CA ARG A 55 -11.93 -2.48 -6.94
C ARG A 55 -12.62 -2.35 -8.29
N GLU A 56 -12.63 -1.16 -8.86
CA GLU A 56 -13.29 -0.91 -10.13
C GLU A 56 -12.55 -1.57 -11.29
N ARG A 57 -11.21 -1.50 -11.30
CA ARG A 57 -10.42 -1.86 -12.47
C ARG A 57 -9.70 -3.20 -12.35
N LEU A 58 -9.60 -3.77 -11.15
CA LEU A 58 -9.00 -5.07 -10.85
C LEU A 58 -9.87 -5.81 -9.80
N PRO A 59 -11.16 -6.09 -10.12
CA PRO A 59 -12.13 -6.61 -9.15
C PRO A 59 -11.76 -7.99 -8.57
N GLU A 60 -10.90 -8.75 -9.24
CA GLU A 60 -10.37 -10.03 -8.79
C GLU A 60 -9.28 -9.90 -7.71
N ALA A 61 -8.67 -8.72 -7.54
CA ALA A 61 -7.63 -8.51 -6.56
C ALA A 61 -8.22 -8.45 -5.15
N LYS A 62 -7.60 -9.21 -4.25
CA LYS A 62 -7.88 -9.18 -2.81
C LYS A 62 -7.03 -8.10 -2.14
N ILE A 63 -7.67 -7.19 -1.42
CA ILE A 63 -7.00 -6.14 -0.64
C ILE A 63 -6.85 -6.64 0.81
N ILE A 64 -5.62 -6.99 1.18
CA ILE A 64 -5.26 -7.40 2.54
C ILE A 64 -4.59 -6.22 3.24
N PHE A 65 -5.27 -5.66 4.23
CA PHE A 65 -4.79 -4.51 4.97
C PHE A 65 -3.95 -4.96 6.18
N LEU A 66 -2.65 -4.68 6.15
CA LEU A 66 -1.75 -4.93 7.26
C LEU A 66 -1.66 -3.68 8.14
N MET A 67 -2.23 -3.74 9.35
CA MET A 67 -2.29 -2.59 10.24
C MET A 67 -1.69 -2.92 11.61
N PRO A 68 -0.37 -2.78 11.79
CA PRO A 68 0.25 -2.84 13.11
C PRO A 68 -0.13 -1.63 13.95
N SER A 69 0.17 -1.67 15.25
CA SER A 69 0.08 -0.50 16.12
C SER A 69 1.04 0.60 15.69
N TYR A 70 0.75 1.84 16.09
CA TYR A 70 1.58 3.00 15.75
C TYR A 70 3.01 2.81 16.24
N GLU A 71 3.17 2.35 17.48
CA GLU A 71 4.47 2.17 18.11
C GLU A 71 5.33 1.16 17.36
N GLU A 72 4.72 0.05 16.93
CA GLU A 72 5.44 -0.97 16.17
C GLU A 72 5.71 -0.54 14.72
N ALA A 73 4.76 0.15 14.08
CA ALA A 73 4.96 0.74 12.76
C ALA A 73 6.11 1.74 12.77
N PHE A 74 6.13 2.64 13.76
CA PHE A 74 7.15 3.67 13.93
C PHE A 74 8.52 3.07 14.28
N ARG A 75 8.55 2.05 15.15
CA ARG A 75 9.78 1.30 15.45
C ARG A 75 10.36 0.68 14.17
N ARG A 76 9.53 0.00 13.36
CA ARG A 76 9.95 -0.60 12.08
C ARG A 76 10.43 0.45 11.08
N PHE A 77 9.75 1.60 11.02
CA PHE A 77 10.13 2.74 10.19
C PHE A 77 11.53 3.24 10.59
N SER A 78 11.75 3.48 11.89
CA SER A 78 13.00 4.02 12.43
C SER A 78 14.22 3.07 12.28
N GLU A 79 13.98 1.76 12.19
CA GLU A 79 15.03 0.75 12.07
C GLU A 79 15.42 0.42 10.61
N ARG A 80 14.62 0.83 9.62
CA ARG A 80 14.79 0.47 8.22
C ARG A 80 15.21 1.69 7.38
N PRO A 81 15.91 1.48 6.25
CA PRO A 81 16.09 2.55 5.28
C PRO A 81 14.74 3.07 4.80
N HIS A 82 14.52 4.38 4.92
CA HIS A 82 13.30 5.06 4.52
C HIS A 82 13.62 6.29 3.65
N THR A 83 12.67 6.68 2.81
CA THR A 83 12.80 7.84 1.90
C THR A 83 11.91 9.02 2.29
N ILE A 84 11.14 8.88 3.37
CA ILE A 84 10.24 9.90 3.91
C ILE A 84 10.71 10.32 5.30
N ILE A 85 10.29 11.50 5.74
CA ILE A 85 10.55 11.99 7.11
C ILE A 85 9.45 11.53 8.08
N GLU A 86 9.67 11.74 9.38
CA GLU A 86 8.75 11.33 10.45
C GLU A 86 7.36 11.95 10.29
N GLU A 87 7.27 13.23 9.93
CA GLU A 87 6.00 13.92 9.70
C GLU A 87 5.23 13.32 8.53
N GLU A 88 5.92 12.83 7.50
CA GLU A 88 5.32 12.15 6.36
C GLU A 88 4.86 10.73 6.71
N PHE A 89 5.60 10.05 7.59
CA PHE A 89 5.18 8.76 8.13
C PHE A 89 3.87 8.91 8.94
N GLU A 90 3.76 9.93 9.79
CA GLU A 90 2.53 10.20 10.55
C GLU A 90 1.33 10.41 9.63
N ILE A 91 1.50 11.19 8.55
CA ILE A 91 0.46 11.40 7.53
C ILE A 91 0.02 10.06 6.92
N VAL A 92 0.97 9.21 6.52
CA VAL A 92 0.67 7.90 5.93
C VAL A 92 -0.08 7.02 6.93
N TYR A 93 0.38 6.93 8.17
CA TYR A 93 -0.26 6.11 9.19
C TYR A 93 -1.69 6.57 9.48
N GLU A 94 -1.93 7.89 9.59
CA GLU A 94 -3.27 8.44 9.78
C GLU A 94 -4.22 8.14 8.61
N TRP A 95 -3.71 8.09 7.38
CA TRP A 95 -4.49 7.73 6.21
C TRP A 95 -4.88 6.25 6.24
N GLU A 96 -3.91 5.38 6.51
CA GLU A 96 -4.15 3.94 6.61
C GLU A 96 -5.11 3.61 7.76
N GLU A 97 -5.02 4.29 8.90
CA GLU A 97 -5.95 4.10 10.02
C GLU A 97 -7.41 4.37 9.62
N LYS A 98 -7.64 5.27 8.65
CA LYS A 98 -8.96 5.63 8.13
C LYS A 98 -9.40 4.76 6.95
N LEU A 99 -8.56 3.83 6.46
CA LEU A 99 -8.91 2.94 5.36
C LEU A 99 -10.08 2.05 5.77
N THR A 100 -11.13 2.04 4.96
CA THR A 100 -12.34 1.21 5.14
C THR A 100 -12.55 0.23 4.00
N VAL A 101 -11.91 0.45 2.86
CA VAL A 101 -12.06 -0.40 1.67
C VAL A 101 -10.97 -1.47 1.62
N TYR A 102 -11.23 -2.62 2.24
CA TYR A 102 -10.38 -3.80 2.23
C TYR A 102 -11.21 -5.10 2.32
N ASP A 103 -10.64 -6.25 1.99
CA ASP A 103 -11.30 -7.56 2.18
C ASP A 103 -11.01 -8.13 3.56
N GLU A 104 -9.74 -8.08 3.96
CA GLU A 104 -9.25 -8.67 5.19
C GLU A 104 -8.31 -7.69 5.88
N LYS A 105 -8.37 -7.63 7.20
CA LYS A 105 -7.45 -6.84 8.02
C LYS A 105 -6.64 -7.78 8.90
N ILE A 106 -5.33 -7.62 8.87
CA ILE A 106 -4.40 -8.35 9.73
C ILE A 106 -3.68 -7.33 10.61
N ASP A 107 -3.90 -7.43 11.92
CA ASP A 107 -2.98 -6.86 12.89
C ASP A 107 -1.71 -7.72 12.92
N ASN A 108 -0.61 -7.16 12.42
CA ASN A 108 0.70 -7.80 12.39
C ASN A 108 1.69 -7.15 13.39
N THR A 109 1.20 -6.51 14.44
CA THR A 109 2.02 -5.89 15.50
C THR A 109 2.98 -6.90 16.11
N ALA A 110 2.45 -8.05 16.56
CA ALA A 110 3.23 -9.08 17.25
C ALA A 110 3.73 -10.20 16.32
N LEU A 111 3.58 -10.05 15.01
CA LEU A 111 3.94 -11.08 14.04
C LEU A 111 5.29 -10.78 13.39
N SER A 112 6.11 -11.81 13.25
CA SER A 112 7.25 -11.80 12.35
C SER A 112 6.81 -11.69 10.89
N ALA A 113 7.77 -11.41 10.00
CA ALA A 113 7.52 -11.39 8.56
C ALA A 113 7.01 -12.75 8.05
N ASP A 114 7.61 -13.86 8.52
CA ASP A 114 7.21 -15.21 8.13
C ASP A 114 5.81 -15.56 8.63
N GLU A 115 5.45 -15.20 9.86
CA GLU A 115 4.11 -15.41 10.40
C GLU A 115 3.06 -14.58 9.64
N THR A 116 3.42 -13.34 9.28
CA THR A 116 2.55 -12.47 8.47
C THR A 116 2.35 -13.08 7.08
N ALA A 117 3.42 -13.51 6.42
CA ALA A 117 3.35 -14.15 5.10
C ALA A 117 2.52 -15.44 5.14
N ASN A 118 2.68 -16.27 6.17
CA ASN A 118 1.87 -17.47 6.37
C ASN A 118 0.39 -17.13 6.54
N LYS A 119 0.06 -16.08 7.31
CA LYS A 119 -1.34 -15.62 7.43
C LYS A 119 -1.90 -15.14 6.10
N ILE A 120 -1.13 -14.39 5.31
CA ILE A 120 -1.53 -13.94 3.98
C ILE A 120 -1.81 -15.14 3.06
N ASN A 121 -0.92 -16.14 3.04
CA ASN A 121 -1.09 -17.33 2.21
C ASN A 121 -2.36 -18.13 2.55
N LEU A 122 -2.85 -18.08 3.79
CA LEU A 122 -4.10 -18.74 4.17
C LEU A 122 -5.36 -18.00 3.64
N LEU A 123 -5.18 -16.78 3.12
CA LEU A 123 -6.24 -15.92 2.60
C LEU A 123 -6.27 -15.85 1.07
N LEU A 124 -5.25 -16.37 0.38
CA LEU A 124 -5.16 -16.46 -1.08
C LEU A 124 -5.72 -17.79 -1.58
#